data_AF-A0A4Y5SMC7-F1
#
_entry.id   AF-A0A4Y5SMC7-F1
#
_cell.length_a   1.000
_cell.length_b   1.000
_cell.length_c   1.000
_cell.angle_alpha   90.00
_cell.angle_beta   90.00
_cell.angle_gamma   90.00
#
_symmetry.space_group_name_H-M   'P 1'
#
loop_
_entity.id
_entity.type
_entity.pdbx_description
1 polymer ?
#
loop_
_entity_poly.entity_id
_entity_poly.type
_entity_poly.pdbx_seq_one_letter_code
_entity_poly.pdbx_strand_id
1 'polypeptide(L)'
;MGVTAFIIVGSRPYITYGLPNPGYILLLYENNRPAWELKPLYPELGKTSITWIPTIEGMLEDALIMIGVHVVKDRKLRKLAEEVFKKPLDSDVELYRAGDQINELRRVAREVLQRYDIGLVIVPLKDSTIIHQLDVLKEYGNLWYSLNLPVQTGVDQAVSVEHDPEEHVRVFQEVLKKLKEESRDKKKFEAYLEKLNKYAGRYKELTDEEMYSILVQVIFFAGMKARIVEEKMPTILKYLSDFKKVARYGEEDIKRMLSDKNMIRNRRKIEACIHNAREFEKIIQKYGSFANYLDSFGVSFYDYEGIKKKIRPALIRRFKGIGKVTAYHYLMELGFEVMKPDTTILRLFYRLGWLESPEPTEENVDKTIKICSEIARRLDIWIRVVDMVFVAFCQEGGNNDLGIEKGICTSTPKCNNCPLKGYCQYYIMPP
;
A
#
# COMPACT_ATOMS: atom_id res chain seq x y z
N MET A 1 22.29 2.14 35.63
CA MET A 1 20.95 1.56 35.40
C MET A 1 20.40 2.19 34.15
N GLY A 2 20.06 1.38 33.15
CA GLY A 2 19.62 1.86 31.85
C GLY A 2 18.14 2.18 31.84
N VAL A 3 17.74 3.09 30.96
CA VAL A 3 16.35 3.18 30.49
C VAL A 3 15.99 1.83 29.89
N THR A 4 14.79 1.33 30.17
CA THR A 4 14.26 0.06 29.66
C THR A 4 13.11 0.25 28.68
N ALA A 5 12.45 1.41 28.69
CA ALA A 5 11.56 1.82 27.60
C ALA A 5 11.48 3.34 27.52
N PHE A 6 11.05 3.86 26.37
CA PHE A 6 10.66 5.27 26.30
C PHE A 6 9.42 5.47 25.44
N ILE A 7 8.66 6.51 25.77
CA ILE A 7 7.47 6.93 25.02
C ILE A 7 7.68 8.37 24.58
N ILE A 8 7.73 8.60 23.27
CA ILE A 8 7.70 9.96 22.73
C ILE A 8 6.24 10.37 22.59
N VAL A 9 5.90 11.53 23.14
CA VAL A 9 4.54 12.06 23.19
C VAL A 9 4.51 13.41 22.51
N GLY A 10 3.56 13.58 21.60
CA GLY A 10 3.40 14.81 20.86
C GLY A 10 1.99 15.00 20.36
N SER A 11 1.74 16.13 19.71
CA SER A 11 0.55 16.23 18.87
C SER A 11 0.61 15.15 17.81
N ARG A 12 -0.55 14.57 17.46
CA ARG A 12 -0.62 13.55 16.41
C ARG A 12 0.12 14.07 15.18
N PRO A 13 0.95 13.24 14.52
CA PRO A 13 1.70 13.72 13.39
C PRO A 13 0.76 14.14 12.27
N TYR A 14 0.68 15.44 12.05
CA TYR A 14 0.09 15.99 10.84
C TYR A 14 1.12 16.10 9.71
N ILE A 15 2.43 15.87 9.95
CA ILE A 15 3.52 16.26 9.01
C ILE A 15 4.71 15.25 8.90
N THR A 16 4.84 14.19 9.72
CA THR A 16 5.92 13.17 9.57
C THR A 16 5.46 11.71 9.66
N TYR A 17 6.06 10.83 8.84
CA TYR A 17 5.89 9.37 8.94
C TYR A 17 6.33 8.88 10.33
N GLY A 18 5.39 8.29 11.08
CA GLY A 18 5.69 7.43 12.23
C GLY A 18 6.18 8.09 13.52
N LEU A 19 6.37 9.42 13.58
CA LEU A 19 6.80 10.13 14.80
C LEU A 19 5.87 11.32 15.08
N PRO A 20 5.25 11.45 16.27
CA PRO A 20 4.45 12.61 16.65
C PRO A 20 5.33 13.86 16.72
N ASN A 21 4.76 15.07 16.62
CA ASN A 21 5.53 16.30 16.84
C ASN A 21 5.94 16.38 18.32
N PRO A 22 7.19 16.03 18.66
CA PRO A 22 7.50 15.47 19.96
C PRO A 22 7.65 16.60 20.98
N GLY A 23 6.66 16.76 21.87
CA GLY A 23 6.73 17.75 22.94
C GLY A 23 7.35 17.19 24.22
N TYR A 24 7.18 15.90 24.45
CA TYR A 24 7.60 15.24 25.68
C TYR A 24 8.16 13.85 25.42
N ILE A 25 8.98 13.37 26.35
CA ILE A 25 9.45 11.99 26.41
C ILE A 25 9.20 11.44 27.81
N LEU A 26 8.63 10.24 27.90
CA LEU A 26 8.64 9.44 29.13
C LEU A 26 9.77 8.43 29.03
N LEU A 27 10.57 8.33 30.09
CA LEU A 27 11.64 7.35 30.24
C LEU A 27 11.27 6.37 31.35
N LEU A 28 11.30 5.08 31.05
CA LEU A 28 11.07 4.02 32.01
C LEU A 28 12.40 3.48 32.52
N TYR A 29 12.49 3.32 33.84
CA TYR A 29 13.59 2.64 34.51
C TYR A 29 13.03 1.48 35.33
N GLU A 30 13.29 0.24 34.92
CA GLU A 30 12.82 -0.97 35.61
C GLU A 30 13.93 -1.58 36.48
N ASN A 31 14.15 -0.97 37.64
CA ASN A 31 15.07 -1.48 38.66
C ASN A 31 14.25 -2.01 39.87
N ASN A 32 14.88 -2.21 41.03
CA ASN A 32 14.18 -2.58 42.28
C ASN A 32 13.02 -1.63 42.66
N ARG A 33 12.99 -0.43 42.10
CA ARG A 33 11.89 0.53 42.20
C ARG A 33 11.62 1.12 40.80
N PRO A 34 10.64 0.59 40.04
CA PRO A 34 10.34 1.11 38.72
C PRO A 34 9.93 2.59 38.75
N ALA A 35 10.26 3.34 37.71
CA ALA A 35 9.87 4.75 37.62
C ALA A 35 9.68 5.20 36.17
N TRP A 36 8.61 5.97 35.94
CA TRP A 36 8.42 6.78 34.74
C TRP A 36 8.85 8.21 35.02
N GLU A 37 9.78 8.70 34.21
CA GLU A 37 10.24 10.08 34.24
C GLU A 37 9.75 10.82 32.99
N LEU A 38 8.86 11.78 33.16
CA LEU A 38 8.35 12.64 32.08
C LEU A 38 9.23 13.87 31.95
N LYS A 39 9.75 14.11 30.74
CA LYS A 39 10.57 15.27 30.39
C LYS A 39 9.96 16.06 29.24
N PRO A 40 9.82 17.39 29.37
CA PRO A 40 9.58 18.24 28.20
C PRO A 40 10.83 18.25 27.31
N LEU A 41 10.65 18.17 26.00
CA LEU A 41 11.74 18.22 25.02
C LEU A 41 12.15 19.65 24.68
N TYR A 42 11.25 20.61 24.92
CA TYR A 42 11.49 22.03 24.67
C TYR A 42 11.28 22.88 25.93
N PRO A 43 12.12 23.90 26.19
CA PRO A 43 12.04 24.74 27.39
C PRO A 43 10.69 25.44 27.60
N GLU A 44 9.98 25.76 26.53
CA GLU A 44 8.66 26.43 26.53
C GLU A 44 7.54 25.54 27.10
N LEU A 45 7.74 24.22 27.13
CA LEU A 45 6.77 23.26 27.67
C LEU A 45 6.94 23.05 29.19
N GLY A 46 8.06 23.48 29.75
CA GLY A 46 8.40 23.37 31.17
C GLY A 46 9.90 23.11 31.38
N LYS A 47 10.39 23.34 32.60
CA LYS A 47 11.82 23.11 32.97
C LYS A 47 12.05 21.90 33.86
N THR A 48 11.01 21.37 34.51
CA THR A 48 11.13 20.33 35.53
C THR A 48 10.62 18.99 35.01
N SER A 49 11.41 17.93 35.21
CA SER A 49 10.97 16.56 35.06
C SER A 49 10.01 16.17 36.18
N ILE A 50 9.05 15.29 35.89
CA ILE A 50 8.11 14.73 36.87
C ILE A 50 8.36 13.23 36.92
N THR A 51 8.43 12.64 38.12
CA THR A 51 8.67 11.20 38.28
C THR A 51 7.50 10.52 38.97
N TRP A 52 6.94 9.50 38.32
CA TRP A 52 5.90 8.65 38.89
C TRP A 52 6.43 7.24 39.08
N ILE A 53 6.06 6.60 40.19
CA ILE A 53 6.37 5.20 40.47
C ILE A 53 5.13 4.38 40.12
N PRO A 54 5.14 3.65 38.99
CA PRO A 54 3.98 2.93 38.50
C PRO A 54 3.69 1.68 39.34
N THR A 55 2.49 1.12 39.15
CA THR A 55 2.21 -0.27 39.51
C THR A 55 2.94 -1.22 38.56
N ILE A 56 3.26 -2.43 39.04
CA ILE A 56 3.93 -3.45 38.22
C ILE A 56 2.96 -4.00 37.15
N GLU A 57 1.72 -4.28 37.56
CA GLU A 57 0.68 -4.94 36.75
C GLU A 57 0.19 -4.08 35.56
N GLY A 58 0.18 -2.75 35.70
CA GLY A 58 -0.35 -1.83 34.69
C GLY A 58 0.59 -0.67 34.37
N MET A 59 1.89 -0.96 34.35
CA MET A 59 2.97 0.01 34.15
C MET A 59 2.80 0.88 32.89
N LEU A 60 2.30 0.30 31.79
CA LEU A 60 2.02 1.05 30.56
C LEU A 60 0.78 1.94 30.69
N GLU A 61 -0.34 1.45 31.22
CA GLU A 61 -1.54 2.28 31.44
C GLU A 61 -1.28 3.42 32.43
N ASP A 62 -0.43 3.18 33.43
CA ASP A 62 0.01 4.17 34.40
C ASP A 62 0.78 5.32 33.73
N ALA A 63 1.58 5.01 32.70
CA ALA A 63 2.19 6.02 31.84
C ALA A 63 1.15 6.83 31.05
N LEU A 64 0.10 6.18 30.56
CA LEU A 64 -0.99 6.84 29.84
C LEU A 64 -1.79 7.79 30.75
N ILE A 65 -1.99 7.45 32.02
CA ILE A 65 -2.54 8.38 33.01
C ILE A 65 -1.64 9.60 33.14
N MET A 66 -0.33 9.39 33.28
CA MET A 66 0.65 10.49 33.40
C MET A 66 0.61 11.43 32.19
N ILE A 67 0.47 10.89 30.98
CA ILE A 67 0.27 11.65 29.74
C ILE A 67 -1.01 12.48 29.78
N GLY A 68 -2.13 11.86 30.18
CA GLY A 68 -3.41 12.56 30.28
C GLY A 68 -3.39 13.70 31.30
N VAL A 69 -2.68 13.51 32.41
CA VAL A 69 -2.56 14.47 33.50
C VAL A 69 -1.61 15.63 33.15
N HIS A 70 -0.44 15.34 32.59
CA HIS A 70 0.64 16.32 32.45
C HIS A 70 0.82 16.88 31.04
N VAL A 71 0.57 16.06 30.01
CA VAL A 71 0.75 16.47 28.61
C VAL A 71 -0.56 17.03 28.06
N VAL A 72 -1.63 16.24 28.10
CA VAL A 72 -2.96 16.64 27.64
C VAL A 72 -3.59 17.64 28.60
N LYS A 73 -3.33 17.48 29.90
CA LYS A 73 -3.90 18.28 30.98
C LYS A 73 -5.43 18.23 31.00
N ASP A 74 -6.00 17.05 30.75
CA ASP A 74 -7.46 16.85 30.75
C ASP A 74 -8.06 17.18 32.14
N ARG A 75 -9.10 18.01 32.15
CA ARG A 75 -9.69 18.53 33.40
C ARG A 75 -10.34 17.45 34.25
N LYS A 76 -11.01 16.46 33.62
CA LYS A 76 -11.72 15.38 34.32
C LYS A 76 -10.71 14.44 34.97
N LEU A 77 -9.69 14.03 34.22
CA LEU A 77 -8.65 13.13 34.68
C LEU A 77 -7.79 13.77 35.77
N ARG A 78 -7.42 15.05 35.64
CA ARG A 78 -6.63 15.77 36.67
C ARG A 78 -7.37 15.89 37.99
N LYS A 79 -8.66 16.25 37.96
CA LYS A 79 -9.48 16.35 39.18
C LYS A 79 -9.55 14.99 39.90
N LEU A 80 -9.79 13.91 39.15
CA LEU A 80 -9.80 12.56 39.70
C LEU A 80 -8.42 12.19 40.28
N ALA A 81 -7.32 12.52 39.61
CA ALA A 81 -5.97 12.25 40.09
C ALA A 81 -5.65 13.01 41.38
N GLU A 82 -6.06 14.27 41.52
CA GLU A 82 -5.90 15.05 42.76
C GLU A 82 -6.68 14.43 43.93
N GLU A 83 -7.91 13.96 43.68
CA GLU A 83 -8.75 13.28 44.69
C GLU A 83 -8.13 11.94 45.14
N VAL A 84 -7.57 11.17 44.20
CA VAL A 84 -6.96 9.86 44.47
C VAL A 84 -5.61 10.00 45.17
N PHE A 85 -4.71 10.86 44.68
CA PHE A 85 -3.35 10.95 45.21
C PHE A 85 -3.23 11.84 46.45
N LYS A 86 -4.21 12.72 46.70
CA LYS A 86 -4.25 13.65 47.85
C LYS A 86 -2.96 14.47 48.01
N LYS A 87 -2.30 14.77 46.88
CA LYS A 87 -1.06 15.52 46.78
C LYS A 87 -1.06 16.36 45.51
N PRO A 88 -0.28 17.46 45.46
CA PRO A 88 -0.05 18.19 44.23
C PRO A 88 0.50 17.29 43.12
N LEU A 89 -0.07 17.38 41.92
CA LEU A 89 0.31 16.51 40.79
C LEU A 89 1.72 16.81 40.25
N ASP A 90 2.27 17.98 40.54
CA ASP A 90 3.64 18.38 40.22
C ASP A 90 4.70 17.77 41.17
N SER A 91 4.27 16.98 42.16
CA SER A 91 5.16 16.19 43.02
C SER A 91 5.27 14.73 42.56
N ASP A 92 6.29 14.02 43.05
CA ASP A 92 6.44 12.59 42.77
C ASP A 92 5.26 11.78 43.34
N VAL A 93 4.67 10.91 42.52
CA VAL A 93 3.49 10.10 42.87
C VAL A 93 3.83 8.60 42.87
N GLU A 94 3.35 7.89 43.89
CA GLU A 94 3.46 6.43 43.99
C GLU A 94 2.10 5.78 43.70
N LEU A 95 1.92 5.23 42.49
CA LEU A 95 0.61 4.82 41.99
C LEU A 95 0.06 3.58 42.70
N TYR A 96 0.92 2.70 43.22
CA TYR A 96 0.49 1.56 44.03
C TYR A 96 -0.19 1.96 45.34
N ARG A 97 -0.02 3.21 45.81
CA ARG A 97 -0.74 3.71 47.01
C ARG A 97 -2.20 4.05 46.73
N ALA A 98 -2.60 4.15 45.46
CA ALA A 98 -3.98 4.44 45.08
C ALA A 98 -4.94 3.25 45.31
N GLY A 99 -4.43 2.04 45.55
CA GLY A 99 -5.25 0.84 45.68
C GLY A 99 -6.17 0.66 44.47
N ASP A 100 -7.42 0.23 44.72
CA ASP A 100 -8.40 -0.03 43.65
C ASP A 100 -8.82 1.23 42.86
N GLN A 101 -8.59 2.42 43.42
CA GLN A 101 -8.95 3.68 42.76
C GLN A 101 -8.12 3.93 41.48
N ILE A 102 -6.98 3.23 41.32
CA ILE A 102 -6.18 3.31 40.10
C ILE A 102 -6.96 2.84 38.86
N ASN A 103 -7.87 1.87 39.01
CA ASN A 103 -8.65 1.33 37.90
C ASN A 103 -9.61 2.37 37.31
N GLU A 104 -10.17 3.23 38.16
CA GLU A 104 -11.02 4.33 37.70
C GLU A 104 -10.20 5.40 36.95
N LEU A 105 -8.97 5.68 37.40
CA LEU A 105 -8.04 6.54 36.66
C LEU A 105 -7.72 5.97 35.27
N ARG A 106 -7.45 4.67 35.16
CA ARG A 106 -7.19 3.99 33.86
C ARG A 106 -8.40 4.05 32.94
N ARG A 107 -9.58 3.74 33.46
CA ARG A 107 -10.85 3.82 32.72
C ARG A 107 -11.10 5.23 32.17
N VAL A 108 -10.90 6.26 33.00
CA VAL A 108 -11.05 7.66 32.57
C VAL A 108 -9.95 8.03 31.57
N ALA A 109 -8.70 7.62 31.78
CA ALA A 109 -7.61 7.84 30.82
C ALA A 109 -7.93 7.26 29.44
N ARG A 110 -8.47 6.03 29.36
CA ARG A 110 -8.96 5.43 28.11
C ARG A 110 -10.01 6.28 27.43
N GLU A 111 -11.00 6.77 28.17
CA GLU A 111 -12.08 7.58 27.62
C GLU A 111 -11.57 8.93 27.07
N VAL A 112 -10.65 9.59 27.78
CA VAL A 112 -10.25 10.96 27.45
C VAL A 112 -9.17 11.00 26.37
N LEU A 113 -8.13 10.17 26.45
CA LEU A 113 -6.99 10.25 25.53
C LEU A 113 -7.40 10.04 24.07
N GLN A 114 -8.43 9.24 23.83
CA GLN A 114 -9.01 8.98 22.51
C GLN A 114 -9.67 10.21 21.85
N ARG A 115 -9.93 11.28 22.62
CA ARG A 115 -10.59 12.51 22.14
C ARG A 115 -9.59 13.60 21.77
N TYR A 116 -8.35 13.45 22.20
CA TYR A 116 -7.32 14.44 21.97
C TYR A 116 -6.47 14.08 20.77
N ASP A 117 -5.99 15.12 20.12
CA ASP A 117 -5.11 14.96 18.99
C ASP A 117 -3.66 14.77 19.45
N ILE A 118 -3.40 13.59 20.01
CA ILE A 118 -2.10 13.19 20.51
C ILE A 118 -1.63 11.91 19.81
N GLY A 119 -0.31 11.79 19.68
CA GLY A 119 0.32 10.61 19.16
C GLY A 119 1.45 10.11 20.04
N LEU A 120 1.60 8.78 20.10
CA LEU A 120 2.60 8.10 20.92
C LEU A 120 3.55 7.29 20.03
N VAL A 121 4.85 7.34 20.32
CA VAL A 121 5.80 6.32 19.83
C VAL A 121 6.34 5.59 21.04
N ILE A 122 6.00 4.32 21.15
CA ILE A 122 6.33 3.47 22.29
C ILE A 122 7.45 2.54 21.87
N VAL A 123 8.60 2.69 22.54
CA VAL A 123 9.83 1.95 22.25
C VAL A 123 10.24 1.18 23.51
N PRO A 124 9.71 -0.03 23.73
CA PRO A 124 10.29 -0.93 24.72
C PRO A 124 11.70 -1.33 24.27
N LEU A 125 12.65 -1.36 25.18
CA LEU A 125 13.97 -1.94 24.93
C LEU A 125 13.97 -3.41 25.33
N LYS A 126 15.05 -4.10 24.98
CA LYS A 126 15.23 -5.52 25.31
C LYS A 126 14.99 -5.73 26.81
N ASP A 127 14.17 -6.72 27.13
CA ASP A 127 13.82 -7.15 28.50
C ASP A 127 12.89 -6.21 29.29
N SER A 128 12.28 -5.20 28.66
CA SER A 128 11.27 -4.36 29.32
C SER A 128 9.98 -5.13 29.60
N THR A 129 9.43 -5.01 30.82
CA THR A 129 8.20 -5.72 31.19
C THR A 129 6.97 -5.18 30.49
N ILE A 130 7.00 -3.93 30.00
CA ILE A 130 5.86 -3.34 29.28
C ILE A 130 5.57 -4.03 27.95
N ILE A 131 6.52 -4.81 27.40
CA ILE A 131 6.30 -5.62 26.19
C ILE A 131 5.08 -6.54 26.38
N HIS A 132 4.88 -7.07 27.59
CA HIS A 132 3.75 -7.95 27.91
C HIS A 132 2.45 -7.20 28.20
N GLN A 133 2.47 -5.86 28.21
CA GLN A 133 1.33 -5.00 28.52
C GLN A 133 0.79 -4.27 27.29
N LEU A 134 1.40 -4.46 26.10
CA LEU A 134 1.07 -3.71 24.89
C LEU A 134 -0.38 -3.92 24.40
N ASP A 135 -0.98 -5.08 24.69
CA ASP A 135 -2.34 -5.40 24.28
C ASP A 135 -3.38 -4.42 24.85
N VAL A 136 -3.08 -3.77 25.98
CA VAL A 136 -3.97 -2.78 26.59
C VAL A 136 -4.23 -1.58 25.67
N LEU A 137 -3.32 -1.29 24.73
CA LEU A 137 -3.48 -0.22 23.73
C LEU A 137 -4.68 -0.46 22.81
N LYS A 138 -5.11 -1.73 22.63
CA LYS A 138 -6.31 -2.07 21.85
C LYS A 138 -7.59 -1.52 22.48
N GLU A 139 -7.57 -1.26 23.79
CA GLU A 139 -8.70 -0.65 24.50
C GLU A 139 -8.78 0.87 24.29
N TYR A 140 -7.72 1.49 23.73
CA TYR A 140 -7.64 2.90 23.40
C TYR A 140 -8.00 3.14 21.92
N GLY A 141 -9.17 2.66 21.49
CA GLY A 141 -9.63 2.61 20.10
C GLY A 141 -9.15 3.70 19.13
N ASN A 142 -9.41 4.99 19.43
CA ASN A 142 -9.02 6.11 18.54
C ASN A 142 -7.66 6.75 18.84
N LEU A 143 -6.94 6.29 19.86
CA LEU A 143 -5.63 6.82 20.21
C LEU A 143 -4.60 6.40 19.16
N TRP A 144 -3.92 7.37 18.55
CA TRP A 144 -2.85 7.07 17.60
C TRP A 144 -1.57 6.67 18.36
N TYR A 145 -0.98 5.54 17.98
CA TYR A 145 0.32 5.11 18.48
C TYR A 145 1.12 4.35 17.42
N SER A 146 2.44 4.33 17.60
CA SER A 146 3.39 3.51 16.84
C SER A 146 4.23 2.69 17.82
N LEU A 147 4.43 1.41 17.51
CA LEU A 147 5.22 0.48 18.32
C LEU A 147 6.55 0.19 17.62
N ASN A 148 7.66 0.35 18.34
CA ASN A 148 8.99 -0.02 17.83
C ASN A 148 9.59 -1.10 18.74
N LEU A 149 9.36 -2.35 18.36
CA LEU A 149 9.78 -3.51 19.15
C LEU A 149 11.25 -3.87 18.85
N PRO A 150 12.04 -4.25 19.86
CA PRO A 150 13.40 -4.72 19.65
C PRO A 150 13.34 -6.02 18.86
N VAL A 151 13.95 -6.02 17.67
CA VAL A 151 13.99 -7.18 16.77
C VAL A 151 14.67 -8.34 17.50
N GLN A 152 13.94 -9.43 17.77
CA GLN A 152 14.55 -10.70 18.12
C GLN A 152 15.28 -11.18 16.87
N THR A 153 16.59 -11.39 16.98
CA THR A 153 17.41 -11.91 15.87
C THR A 153 16.91 -13.29 15.47
N GLY A 154 16.16 -13.33 14.36
CA GLY A 154 15.65 -14.55 13.74
C GLY A 154 14.21 -14.39 13.29
N VAL A 155 14.03 -14.31 11.97
CA VAL A 155 12.78 -14.21 11.19
C VAL A 155 12.29 -12.77 10.96
N ASP A 156 12.46 -12.34 9.70
CA ASP A 156 11.84 -11.14 9.12
C ASP A 156 10.31 -11.19 9.31
N GLN A 157 9.81 -10.38 10.24
CA GLN A 157 8.46 -9.83 10.16
C GLN A 157 8.55 -8.35 10.53
N ALA A 158 8.70 -7.50 9.51
CA ALA A 158 8.26 -6.12 9.62
C ALA A 158 6.79 -6.16 10.06
N VAL A 159 6.49 -5.59 11.23
CA VAL A 159 5.09 -5.37 11.64
C VAL A 159 4.56 -4.30 10.69
N SER A 160 3.97 -4.75 9.58
CA SER A 160 3.28 -3.87 8.66
C SER A 160 2.16 -3.18 9.43
N VAL A 161 2.10 -1.86 9.36
CA VAL A 161 0.86 -1.12 9.68
C VAL A 161 -0.23 -1.70 8.79
N GLU A 162 -1.05 -2.59 9.33
CA GLU A 162 -2.24 -3.09 8.64
C GLU A 162 -3.18 -1.90 8.51
N HIS A 163 -3.30 -1.38 7.30
CA HIS A 163 -4.24 -0.32 6.98
C HIS A 163 -5.64 -0.91 7.00
N ASP A 164 -6.60 -0.19 7.59
CA ASP A 164 -7.99 -0.60 7.69
C ASP A 164 -8.52 -0.93 6.28
N PRO A 165 -8.91 -2.18 6.00
CA PRO A 165 -9.52 -2.54 4.72
C PRO A 165 -10.70 -1.67 4.29
N GLU A 166 -11.45 -1.12 5.25
CA GLU A 166 -12.53 -0.18 4.93
C GLU A 166 -12.00 1.16 4.40
N GLU A 167 -10.80 1.59 4.82
CA GLU A 167 -10.13 2.75 4.24
C GLU A 167 -9.80 2.53 2.75
N HIS A 168 -9.22 1.38 2.39
CA HIS A 168 -8.88 1.06 1.01
C HIS A 168 -10.09 1.17 0.08
N VAL A 169 -11.23 0.61 0.51
CA VAL A 169 -12.49 0.65 -0.24
C VAL A 169 -13.03 2.09 -0.33
N ARG A 170 -13.04 2.84 0.78
CA ARG A 170 -13.49 4.24 0.80
C ARG A 170 -12.65 5.12 -0.13
N VAL A 171 -11.32 4.98 -0.09
CA VAL A 171 -10.40 5.69 -0.99
C VAL A 171 -10.69 5.37 -2.45
N PHE A 172 -10.88 4.10 -2.79
CA PHE A 172 -11.23 3.71 -4.14
C PHE A 172 -12.57 4.33 -4.60
N GLN A 173 -13.60 4.26 -3.76
CA GLN A 173 -14.92 4.82 -4.07
C GLN A 173 -14.87 6.34 -4.29
N GLU A 174 -14.09 7.08 -3.49
CA GLU A 174 -13.88 8.52 -3.66
C GLU A 174 -13.16 8.84 -4.97
N VAL A 175 -12.14 8.06 -5.34
CA VAL A 175 -11.49 8.20 -6.65
C VAL A 175 -12.46 7.93 -7.80
N LEU A 176 -13.20 6.81 -7.73
CA LEU A 176 -14.17 6.41 -8.75
C LEU A 176 -15.24 7.49 -8.95
N LYS A 177 -15.81 7.99 -7.86
CA LYS A 177 -16.80 9.07 -7.87
C LYS A 177 -16.22 10.33 -8.52
N LYS A 178 -15.03 10.76 -8.11
CA LYS A 178 -14.39 11.95 -8.67
C LYS A 178 -14.10 11.82 -10.16
N LEU A 179 -13.59 10.68 -10.61
CA LEU A 179 -13.35 10.47 -12.04
C LEU A 179 -14.65 10.47 -12.85
N LYS A 180 -15.72 9.88 -12.33
CA LYS A 180 -17.04 9.94 -12.98
C LYS A 180 -17.56 11.37 -13.10
N GLU A 181 -17.32 12.22 -12.11
CA GLU A 181 -17.68 13.64 -12.15
C GLU A 181 -16.88 14.42 -13.21
N GLU A 182 -15.58 14.14 -13.33
CA GLU A 182 -14.65 14.79 -14.26
C GLU A 182 -14.74 14.24 -15.70
N SER A 183 -15.40 13.09 -15.90
CA SER A 183 -15.55 12.48 -17.22
C SER A 183 -16.42 13.32 -18.15
N ARG A 184 -15.93 13.54 -19.37
CA ARG A 184 -16.68 14.22 -20.44
C ARG A 184 -17.88 13.41 -20.95
N ASP A 185 -17.89 12.10 -20.70
CA ASP A 185 -18.98 11.20 -21.09
C ASP A 185 -19.21 10.14 -20.01
N LYS A 186 -20.12 10.44 -19.10
CA LYS A 186 -20.46 9.58 -17.95
C LYS A 186 -21.04 8.22 -18.38
N LYS A 187 -21.77 8.17 -19.51
CA LYS A 187 -22.33 6.92 -20.02
C LYS A 187 -21.23 6.03 -20.57
N LYS A 188 -20.29 6.60 -21.34
CA LYS A 188 -19.11 5.88 -21.82
C LYS A 188 -18.23 5.39 -20.66
N PHE A 189 -18.05 6.22 -19.62
CA PHE A 189 -17.32 5.85 -18.41
C PHE A 189 -17.87 4.57 -17.78
N GLU A 190 -19.17 4.54 -17.49
CA GLU A 190 -19.85 3.38 -16.88
C GLU A 190 -19.79 2.15 -17.79
N ALA A 191 -20.15 2.32 -19.07
CA ALA A 191 -20.16 1.23 -20.04
C ALA A 191 -18.77 0.60 -20.23
N TYR A 192 -17.70 1.40 -20.16
CA TYR A 192 -16.34 0.90 -20.27
C TYR A 192 -15.93 0.09 -19.04
N LEU A 193 -16.23 0.56 -17.82
CA LEU A 193 -15.93 -0.20 -16.60
C LEU A 193 -16.73 -1.51 -16.54
N GLU A 194 -18.01 -1.50 -16.94
CA GLU A 194 -18.84 -2.71 -17.02
C GLU A 194 -18.28 -3.70 -18.06
N LYS A 195 -17.83 -3.19 -19.20
CA LYS A 195 -17.15 -3.99 -20.23
C LYS A 195 -15.89 -4.65 -19.69
N LEU A 196 -15.06 -3.92 -18.94
CA LEU A 196 -13.87 -4.49 -18.31
C LEU A 196 -14.26 -5.61 -17.34
N ASN A 197 -15.29 -5.43 -16.52
CA ASN A 197 -15.71 -6.44 -15.54
C ASN A 197 -16.02 -7.80 -16.16
N LYS A 198 -16.49 -7.82 -17.42
CA LYS A 198 -16.82 -9.04 -18.18
C LYS A 198 -15.59 -9.78 -18.73
N TYR A 199 -14.38 -9.26 -18.55
CA TYR A 199 -13.15 -9.86 -19.06
C TYR A 199 -12.44 -10.79 -18.07
N ALA A 200 -12.95 -10.94 -16.85
CA ALA A 200 -12.47 -11.93 -15.90
C ALA A 200 -12.53 -13.34 -16.52
N GLY A 201 -11.43 -14.08 -16.49
CA GLY A 201 -11.33 -15.44 -17.04
C GLY A 201 -11.36 -15.56 -18.57
N ARG A 202 -11.33 -14.45 -19.32
CA ARG A 202 -11.53 -14.45 -20.79
C ARG A 202 -10.53 -15.29 -21.60
N TYR A 203 -9.39 -15.69 -21.05
CA TYR A 203 -8.46 -16.59 -21.74
C TYR A 203 -9.11 -17.91 -22.18
N LYS A 204 -10.23 -18.30 -21.58
CA LYS A 204 -11.00 -19.47 -22.05
C LYS A 204 -11.71 -19.25 -23.38
N GLU A 205 -11.98 -17.99 -23.72
CA GLU A 205 -12.75 -17.59 -24.90
C GLU A 205 -11.84 -17.07 -26.03
N LEU A 206 -10.58 -16.75 -25.72
CA LEU A 206 -9.61 -16.25 -26.68
C LEU A 206 -9.01 -17.39 -27.52
N THR A 207 -8.80 -17.10 -28.80
CA THR A 207 -7.98 -17.93 -29.69
C THR A 207 -6.49 -17.79 -29.36
N ASP A 208 -5.68 -18.77 -29.78
CA ASP A 208 -4.22 -18.72 -29.60
C ASP A 208 -3.60 -17.51 -30.34
N GLU A 209 -4.13 -17.17 -31.51
CA GLU A 209 -3.75 -15.97 -32.26
C GLU A 209 -4.03 -14.67 -31.48
N GLU A 210 -5.19 -14.56 -30.81
CA GLU A 210 -5.52 -13.40 -29.99
C GLU A 210 -4.62 -13.30 -28.76
N MET A 211 -4.36 -14.40 -28.06
CA MET A 211 -3.46 -14.41 -26.90
C MET A 211 -2.04 -14.01 -27.29
N TYR A 212 -1.54 -14.53 -28.42
CA TYR A 212 -0.23 -14.12 -28.94
C TYR A 212 -0.22 -12.64 -29.35
N SER A 213 -1.27 -12.15 -30.00
CA SER A 213 -1.41 -10.74 -30.34
C SER A 213 -1.38 -9.84 -29.10
N ILE A 214 -2.03 -10.25 -28.00
CA ILE A 214 -1.95 -9.56 -26.71
C ILE A 214 -0.51 -9.56 -26.17
N LEU A 215 0.21 -10.69 -26.25
CA LEU A 215 1.60 -10.78 -25.83
C LEU A 215 2.49 -9.76 -26.58
N VAL A 216 2.31 -9.65 -27.90
CA VAL A 216 3.02 -8.68 -28.74
C VAL A 216 2.74 -7.26 -28.26
N GLN A 217 1.47 -6.88 -28.08
CA GLN A 217 1.10 -5.55 -27.59
C GLN A 217 1.79 -5.22 -26.26
N VAL A 218 1.72 -6.15 -25.30
CA VAL A 218 2.32 -5.99 -23.97
C VAL A 218 3.85 -5.79 -24.03
N ILE A 219 4.54 -6.50 -24.92
CA ILE A 219 6.00 -6.33 -25.15
C ILE A 219 6.31 -4.93 -25.67
N PHE A 220 5.50 -4.40 -26.58
CA PHE A 220 5.69 -3.04 -27.06
C PHE A 220 5.37 -2.00 -25.98
N PHE A 221 4.29 -2.16 -25.20
CA PHE A 221 4.02 -1.25 -24.08
C PHE A 221 5.12 -1.24 -22.99
N ALA A 222 5.85 -2.35 -22.79
CA ALA A 222 6.90 -2.43 -21.78
C ALA A 222 8.02 -1.38 -22.01
N GLY A 223 8.14 -0.39 -21.12
CA GLY A 223 9.18 0.64 -21.17
C GLY A 223 8.98 1.69 -22.29
N MET A 224 7.77 1.86 -22.82
CA MET A 224 7.46 2.89 -23.82
C MET A 224 6.25 3.72 -23.41
N LYS A 225 6.19 4.99 -23.87
CA LYS A 225 5.02 5.84 -23.66
C LYS A 225 3.84 5.27 -24.46
N ALA A 226 2.72 5.00 -23.79
CA ALA A 226 1.54 4.35 -24.38
C ALA A 226 1.10 5.01 -25.70
N ARG A 227 0.99 6.34 -25.73
CA ARG A 227 0.64 7.12 -26.94
C ARG A 227 1.49 6.80 -28.17
N ILE A 228 2.80 6.61 -28.01
CA ILE A 228 3.71 6.27 -29.12
C ILE A 228 3.39 4.87 -29.64
N VAL A 229 3.12 3.94 -28.73
CA VAL A 229 2.80 2.55 -29.07
C VAL A 229 1.44 2.46 -29.76
N GLU A 230 0.42 3.15 -29.23
CA GLU A 230 -0.93 3.21 -29.80
C GLU A 230 -0.92 3.73 -31.24
N GLU A 231 -0.20 4.82 -31.52
CA GLU A 231 -0.08 5.38 -32.87
C GLU A 231 0.54 4.37 -33.87
N LYS A 232 1.50 3.56 -33.41
CA LYS A 232 2.23 2.60 -34.24
C LYS A 232 1.64 1.18 -34.20
N MET A 233 0.60 0.96 -33.39
CA MET A 233 0.01 -0.36 -33.15
C MET A 233 -0.50 -1.04 -34.42
N PRO A 234 -1.19 -0.33 -35.36
CA PRO A 234 -1.62 -0.95 -36.60
C PRO A 234 -0.47 -1.57 -37.40
N THR A 235 0.69 -0.90 -37.45
CA THR A 235 1.89 -1.41 -38.13
C THR A 235 2.51 -2.59 -37.37
N ILE A 236 2.58 -2.50 -36.04
CA ILE A 236 3.11 -3.58 -35.20
C ILE A 236 2.30 -4.86 -35.44
N LEU A 237 0.96 -4.79 -35.32
CA LEU A 237 0.09 -5.94 -35.49
C LEU A 237 0.10 -6.47 -36.93
N LYS A 238 0.15 -5.59 -37.94
CA LYS A 238 0.29 -6.00 -39.35
C LYS A 238 1.47 -6.96 -39.57
N TYR A 239 2.60 -6.71 -38.91
CA TYR A 239 3.78 -7.57 -39.06
C TYR A 239 3.81 -8.73 -38.07
N LEU A 240 3.34 -8.52 -36.85
CA LEU A 240 3.67 -9.37 -35.71
C LEU A 240 2.48 -10.10 -35.08
N SER A 241 1.24 -9.97 -35.55
CA SER A 241 0.07 -10.59 -34.89
C SER A 241 -0.14 -12.08 -35.18
N ASP A 242 0.36 -12.60 -36.30
CA ASP A 242 0.21 -14.01 -36.68
C ASP A 242 1.47 -14.80 -36.29
N PHE A 243 1.39 -15.57 -35.20
CA PHE A 243 2.55 -16.32 -34.71
C PHE A 243 3.05 -17.38 -35.70
N LYS A 244 2.17 -18.01 -36.49
CA LYS A 244 2.56 -19.06 -37.46
C LYS A 244 3.44 -18.47 -38.57
N LYS A 245 3.09 -17.25 -39.00
CA LYS A 245 3.91 -16.48 -39.93
C LYS A 245 5.20 -15.98 -39.26
N VAL A 246 5.07 -15.36 -38.08
CA VAL A 246 6.17 -14.70 -37.38
C VAL A 246 7.24 -15.70 -36.91
N ALA A 247 6.87 -16.93 -36.56
CA ALA A 247 7.81 -17.99 -36.18
C ALA A 247 8.83 -18.30 -37.28
N ARG A 248 8.46 -18.06 -38.55
CA ARG A 248 9.28 -18.29 -39.74
C ARG A 248 10.13 -17.08 -40.14
N TYR A 249 9.97 -15.93 -39.48
CA TYR A 249 10.75 -14.73 -39.83
C TYR A 249 12.24 -14.92 -39.61
N GLY A 250 13.01 -14.35 -40.54
CA GLY A 250 14.47 -14.30 -40.52
C GLY A 250 15.00 -12.86 -40.53
N GLU A 251 16.31 -12.74 -40.81
CA GLU A 251 17.02 -11.45 -40.79
C GLU A 251 16.44 -10.44 -41.78
N GLU A 252 16.03 -10.87 -42.97
CA GLU A 252 15.47 -9.99 -43.99
C GLU A 252 14.10 -9.42 -43.58
N ASP A 253 13.29 -10.19 -42.85
CA ASP A 253 12.02 -9.69 -42.30
C ASP A 253 12.26 -8.63 -41.21
N ILE A 254 13.29 -8.83 -40.38
CA ILE A 254 13.72 -7.85 -39.37
C ILE A 254 14.17 -6.56 -40.05
N LYS A 255 15.04 -6.63 -41.06
CA LYS A 255 15.50 -5.46 -41.84
C LYS A 255 14.32 -4.73 -42.49
N ARG A 256 13.37 -5.47 -43.07
CA ARG A 256 12.15 -4.90 -43.66
C ARG A 256 11.34 -4.13 -42.62
N MET A 257 11.10 -4.70 -41.43
CA MET A 257 10.37 -4.04 -40.35
C MET A 257 11.10 -2.81 -39.82
N LEU A 258 12.43 -2.86 -39.65
CA LEU A 258 13.23 -1.72 -39.20
C LEU A 258 13.25 -0.57 -40.21
N SER A 259 13.06 -0.87 -41.49
CA SER A 259 13.01 0.12 -42.58
C SER A 259 11.66 0.82 -42.69
N ASP A 260 10.59 0.23 -42.15
CA ASP A 260 9.26 0.82 -42.14
C ASP A 260 9.20 2.04 -41.19
N LYS A 261 8.87 3.21 -41.73
CA LYS A 261 8.81 4.48 -40.97
C LYS A 261 7.69 4.50 -39.92
N ASN A 262 6.69 3.63 -40.08
CA ASN A 262 5.56 3.51 -39.16
C ASN A 262 5.76 2.39 -38.13
N MET A 263 6.92 1.72 -38.15
CA MET A 263 7.28 0.71 -37.16
C MET A 263 8.12 1.32 -36.04
N ILE A 264 7.96 0.78 -34.83
CA ILE A 264 8.88 1.10 -33.74
C ILE A 264 10.19 0.35 -33.98
N ARG A 265 11.27 1.10 -34.22
CA ARG A 265 12.62 0.59 -34.55
C ARG A 265 13.34 0.00 -33.34
N ASN A 266 12.73 -0.97 -32.69
CA ASN A 266 13.30 -1.70 -31.58
C ASN A 266 13.56 -3.16 -31.97
N ARG A 267 14.76 -3.42 -32.49
CA ARG A 267 15.19 -4.74 -32.97
C ARG A 267 15.01 -5.83 -31.90
N ARG A 268 15.37 -5.55 -30.64
CA ARG A 268 15.26 -6.50 -29.53
C ARG A 268 13.82 -6.95 -29.28
N LYS A 269 12.84 -6.04 -29.42
CA LYS A 269 11.41 -6.38 -29.26
C LYS A 269 10.88 -7.19 -30.44
N ILE A 270 11.32 -6.88 -31.65
CA ILE A 270 10.97 -7.66 -32.85
C ILE A 270 11.49 -9.09 -32.72
N GLU A 271 12.78 -9.24 -32.39
CA GLU A 271 13.40 -10.55 -32.16
C GLU A 271 12.72 -11.32 -31.02
N ALA A 272 12.32 -10.63 -29.94
CA ALA A 272 11.53 -11.24 -28.87
C ALA A 272 10.18 -11.78 -29.36
N CYS A 273 9.45 -11.06 -30.20
CA CYS A 273 8.20 -11.54 -30.78
C CYS A 273 8.42 -12.78 -31.66
N ILE A 274 9.48 -12.79 -32.49
CA ILE A 274 9.86 -13.95 -33.31
C ILE A 274 10.17 -15.19 -32.45
N HIS A 275 10.96 -15.02 -31.38
CA HIS A 275 11.20 -16.10 -30.41
C HIS A 275 9.89 -16.58 -29.79
N ASN A 276 9.05 -15.66 -29.33
CA ASN A 276 7.81 -15.99 -28.63
C ASN A 276 6.81 -16.71 -29.54
N ALA A 277 6.74 -16.36 -30.82
CA ALA A 277 5.93 -17.05 -31.81
C ALA A 277 6.30 -18.54 -31.93
N ARG A 278 7.61 -18.84 -31.95
CA ARG A 278 8.12 -20.23 -31.96
C ARG A 278 7.78 -20.97 -30.67
N GLU A 279 7.82 -20.28 -29.52
CA GLU A 279 7.41 -20.89 -28.25
C GLU A 279 5.90 -21.16 -28.19
N PHE A 280 5.06 -20.32 -28.82
CA PHE A 280 3.64 -20.59 -28.98
C PHE A 280 3.39 -21.87 -29.79
N GLU A 281 4.05 -22.05 -30.93
CA GLU A 281 3.91 -23.29 -31.73
C GLU A 281 4.26 -24.54 -30.91
N LYS A 282 5.35 -24.49 -30.13
CA LYS A 282 5.75 -25.60 -29.25
C LYS A 282 4.73 -25.87 -28.14
N ILE A 283 4.14 -24.82 -27.56
CA ILE A 283 3.10 -24.95 -26.54
C ILE A 283 1.88 -25.62 -27.14
N ILE A 284 1.40 -25.13 -28.28
CA ILE A 284 0.19 -25.65 -28.93
C ILE A 284 0.42 -27.11 -29.34
N GLN A 285 1.59 -27.45 -29.87
CA GLN A 285 1.93 -28.85 -30.19
C GLN A 285 1.89 -29.77 -28.97
N LYS A 286 2.31 -29.29 -27.79
CA LYS A 286 2.39 -30.10 -26.57
C LYS A 286 1.08 -30.16 -25.78
N TYR A 287 0.34 -29.06 -25.70
CA TYR A 287 -0.82 -28.89 -24.82
C TYR A 287 -2.15 -28.78 -25.60
N GLY A 288 -2.10 -28.71 -26.93
CA GLY A 288 -3.26 -28.53 -27.80
C GLY A 288 -3.68 -27.07 -27.99
N SER A 289 -3.47 -26.21 -26.99
CA SER A 289 -3.69 -24.76 -27.06
C SER A 289 -2.89 -24.02 -25.98
N PHE A 290 -2.79 -22.70 -26.07
CA PHE A 290 -2.20 -21.87 -25.02
C PHE A 290 -3.09 -21.83 -23.77
N ALA A 291 -4.41 -21.85 -23.92
CA ALA A 291 -5.35 -21.95 -22.79
C ALA A 291 -5.08 -23.21 -21.95
N ASN A 292 -4.94 -24.38 -22.62
CA ASN A 292 -4.64 -25.64 -21.95
C ASN A 292 -3.26 -25.63 -21.27
N TYR A 293 -2.30 -24.90 -21.82
CA TYR A 293 -1.01 -24.70 -21.17
C TYR A 293 -1.15 -23.92 -19.86
N LEU A 294 -1.96 -22.86 -19.83
CA LEU A 294 -2.26 -22.13 -18.59
C LEU A 294 -3.02 -23.00 -17.58
N ASP A 295 -3.97 -23.82 -18.03
CA ASP A 295 -4.69 -24.76 -17.17
C ASP A 295 -3.79 -25.83 -16.54
N SER A 296 -2.75 -26.26 -17.27
CA SER A 296 -1.85 -27.32 -16.81
C SER A 296 -1.10 -27.00 -15.51
N PHE A 297 -1.11 -25.74 -15.06
CA PHE A 297 -0.56 -25.34 -13.76
C PHE A 297 -1.48 -25.67 -12.57
N GLY A 298 -2.75 -26.00 -12.82
CA GLY A 298 -3.75 -26.27 -11.78
C GLY A 298 -3.99 -25.06 -10.88
N VAL A 299 -4.06 -23.87 -11.48
CA VAL A 299 -4.21 -22.57 -10.80
C VAL A 299 -5.46 -21.89 -11.34
N SER A 300 -6.38 -21.56 -10.45
CA SER A 300 -7.55 -20.74 -10.80
C SER A 300 -7.11 -19.35 -11.25
N PHE A 301 -7.83 -18.74 -12.18
CA PHE A 301 -7.53 -17.37 -12.59
C PHE A 301 -7.77 -16.35 -11.47
N TYR A 302 -8.47 -16.73 -10.38
CA TYR A 302 -8.61 -15.95 -9.15
C TYR A 302 -7.50 -16.19 -8.10
N ASP A 303 -6.63 -17.19 -8.30
CA ASP A 303 -5.62 -17.58 -7.31
C ASP A 303 -4.31 -16.81 -7.51
N TYR A 304 -4.23 -15.64 -6.88
CA TYR A 304 -3.04 -14.78 -6.93
C TYR A 304 -1.75 -15.52 -6.53
N GLU A 305 -1.78 -16.32 -5.46
CA GLU A 305 -0.59 -17.01 -4.95
C GLU A 305 -0.12 -18.09 -5.92
N GLY A 306 -1.05 -18.86 -6.50
CA GLY A 306 -0.78 -19.81 -7.57
C GLY A 306 -0.21 -19.14 -8.81
N ILE A 307 -0.78 -17.99 -9.22
CA ILE A 307 -0.31 -17.20 -10.36
C ILE A 307 1.12 -16.73 -10.12
N LYS A 308 1.39 -16.14 -8.95
CA LYS A 308 2.71 -15.63 -8.55
C LYS A 308 3.77 -16.73 -8.49
N LYS A 309 3.44 -17.92 -7.96
CA LYS A 309 4.41 -19.01 -7.72
C LYS A 309 4.61 -19.92 -8.91
N LYS A 310 3.59 -20.13 -9.75
CA LYS A 310 3.63 -21.12 -10.84
C LYS A 310 3.63 -20.46 -12.22
N ILE A 311 2.58 -19.71 -12.56
CA ILE A 311 2.35 -19.22 -13.92
C ILE A 311 3.37 -18.11 -14.27
N ARG A 312 3.49 -17.08 -13.42
CA ARG A 312 4.39 -15.94 -13.67
C ARG A 312 5.85 -16.37 -13.90
N PRO A 313 6.48 -17.22 -13.06
CA PRO A 313 7.84 -17.69 -13.31
C PRO A 313 7.97 -18.51 -14.60
N ALA A 314 6.95 -19.29 -14.96
CA ALA A 314 6.96 -20.06 -16.20
C ALA A 314 6.94 -19.16 -17.44
N LEU A 315 6.11 -18.11 -17.43
CA LEU A 315 6.07 -17.11 -18.51
C LEU A 315 7.42 -16.38 -18.64
N ILE A 316 8.00 -15.92 -17.53
CA ILE A 316 9.28 -15.20 -17.50
C ILE A 316 10.42 -16.07 -18.06
N ARG A 317 10.46 -17.36 -17.73
CA ARG A 317 11.50 -18.27 -18.22
C ARG A 317 11.37 -18.57 -19.71
N ARG A 318 10.14 -18.70 -20.20
CA ARG A 318 9.87 -19.16 -21.57
C ARG A 318 9.93 -18.03 -22.61
N PHE A 319 9.34 -16.89 -22.30
CA PHE A 319 9.14 -15.80 -23.25
C PHE A 319 10.20 -14.70 -23.11
N LYS A 320 10.68 -14.21 -24.25
CA LYS A 320 11.58 -13.06 -24.33
C LYS A 320 10.78 -11.76 -24.26
N GLY A 321 11.36 -10.73 -23.65
CA GLY A 321 10.69 -9.44 -23.44
C GLY A 321 9.66 -9.44 -22.30
N ILE A 322 9.51 -10.55 -21.57
CA ILE A 322 8.60 -10.68 -20.43
C ILE A 322 9.40 -10.66 -19.12
N GLY A 323 9.41 -9.48 -18.49
CA GLY A 323 9.94 -9.30 -17.14
C GLY A 323 8.89 -9.52 -16.05
N LYS A 324 9.32 -9.31 -14.81
CA LYS A 324 8.51 -9.43 -13.57
C LYS A 324 7.16 -8.71 -13.63
N VAL A 325 7.14 -7.46 -14.08
CA VAL A 325 5.94 -6.62 -14.21
C VAL A 325 5.16 -6.96 -15.47
N THR A 326 5.86 -7.16 -16.59
CA THR A 326 5.26 -7.48 -17.89
C THR A 326 4.48 -8.80 -17.87
N ALA A 327 4.92 -9.78 -17.07
CA ALA A 327 4.20 -11.03 -16.88
C ALA A 327 2.80 -10.80 -16.27
N TYR A 328 2.69 -9.94 -15.26
CA TYR A 328 1.38 -9.57 -14.69
C TYR A 328 0.55 -8.77 -15.68
N HIS A 329 1.16 -7.87 -16.46
CA HIS A 329 0.44 -7.16 -17.52
C HIS A 329 -0.19 -8.13 -18.51
N TYR A 330 0.58 -9.13 -18.98
CA TYR A 330 0.06 -10.14 -19.89
C TYR A 330 -1.07 -10.96 -19.29
N LEU A 331 -0.90 -11.46 -18.06
CA LEU A 331 -1.92 -12.26 -17.37
C LEU A 331 -3.20 -11.48 -17.09
N MET A 332 -3.08 -10.20 -16.72
CA MET A 332 -4.22 -9.29 -16.53
C MET A 332 -5.01 -9.13 -17.84
N GLU A 333 -4.35 -8.93 -18.99
CA GLU A 333 -5.03 -8.85 -20.29
C GLU A 333 -5.70 -10.16 -20.71
N LEU A 334 -5.22 -11.29 -20.22
CA LEU A 334 -5.83 -12.61 -20.39
C LEU A 334 -7.01 -12.87 -19.44
N GLY A 335 -7.30 -11.98 -18.49
CA GLY A 335 -8.44 -12.14 -17.57
C GLY A 335 -8.09 -12.73 -16.20
N PHE A 336 -6.81 -12.86 -15.85
CA PHE A 336 -6.42 -13.32 -14.50
C PHE A 336 -6.62 -12.20 -13.47
N GLU A 337 -6.93 -12.57 -12.22
CA GLU A 337 -7.09 -11.70 -11.05
C GLU A 337 -5.73 -11.19 -10.55
N VAL A 338 -5.03 -10.50 -11.44
CA VAL A 338 -3.78 -9.80 -11.16
C VAL A 338 -3.84 -8.45 -11.83
N MET A 339 -3.03 -7.52 -11.35
CA MET A 339 -2.87 -6.22 -11.98
C MET A 339 -1.41 -5.95 -12.32
N LYS A 340 -1.21 -5.08 -13.29
CA LYS A 340 0.11 -4.52 -13.56
C LYS A 340 0.42 -3.51 -12.44
N PRO A 341 1.48 -3.70 -11.64
CA PRO A 341 1.86 -2.75 -10.60
C PRO A 341 2.50 -1.51 -11.23
N ASP A 342 1.68 -0.65 -11.84
CA ASP A 342 2.15 0.57 -12.49
C ASP A 342 2.81 1.51 -11.49
N THR A 343 3.91 2.15 -11.91
CA THR A 343 4.66 3.09 -11.07
C THR A 343 3.80 4.28 -10.63
N THR A 344 2.73 4.59 -11.37
CA THR A 344 1.72 5.58 -11.00
C THR A 344 0.89 5.16 -9.80
N ILE A 345 0.51 3.88 -9.72
CA ILE A 345 -0.23 3.31 -8.57
C ILE A 345 0.70 3.17 -7.37
N LEU A 346 1.93 2.68 -7.58
CA LEU A 346 2.94 2.62 -6.50
C LEU A 346 3.18 4.01 -5.89
N ARG A 347 3.28 5.06 -6.72
CA ARG A 347 3.37 6.44 -6.24
C ARG A 347 2.13 6.88 -5.48
N LEU A 348 0.92 6.54 -5.94
CA LEU A 348 -0.31 6.86 -5.22
C LEU A 348 -0.31 6.22 -3.84
N PHE A 349 -0.01 4.92 -3.76
CA PHE A 349 -0.06 4.17 -2.52
C PHE A 349 1.02 4.62 -1.55
N TYR A 350 2.22 4.95 -2.04
CA TYR A 350 3.23 5.66 -1.26
C TYR A 350 2.72 7.01 -0.73
N ARG A 351 2.08 7.84 -1.57
CA ARG A 351 1.52 9.13 -1.13
C ARG A 351 0.38 9.00 -0.11
N LEU A 352 -0.33 7.87 -0.11
CA LEU A 352 -1.35 7.54 0.89
C LEU A 352 -0.75 6.93 2.17
N GLY A 353 0.54 6.58 2.17
CA GLY A 353 1.20 5.89 3.29
C GLY A 353 1.06 4.38 3.30
N TRP A 354 0.40 3.81 2.30
CA TRP A 354 0.17 2.37 2.18
C TRP A 354 1.45 1.61 1.82
N LEU A 355 2.44 2.30 1.23
CA LEU A 355 3.77 1.78 0.94
C LEU A 355 4.83 2.67 1.60
N GLU A 356 5.96 2.08 1.99
CA GLU A 356 7.11 2.81 2.54
C GLU A 356 7.94 3.52 1.46
N SER A 357 7.86 3.05 0.22
CA SER A 357 8.51 3.66 -0.93
C SER A 357 7.70 3.42 -2.20
N PRO A 358 7.85 4.27 -3.24
CA PRO A 358 7.19 4.08 -4.53
C PRO A 358 7.93 3.10 -5.44
N GLU A 359 9.04 2.49 -4.98
CA GLU A 359 9.89 1.63 -5.79
C GLU A 359 9.22 0.28 -6.07
N PRO A 360 9.34 -0.28 -7.29
CA PRO A 360 8.69 -1.54 -7.68
C PRO A 360 9.45 -2.78 -7.14
N THR A 361 9.64 -2.85 -5.83
CA THR A 361 10.18 -4.05 -5.15
C THR A 361 9.15 -5.19 -5.21
N GLU A 362 9.58 -6.45 -5.07
CA GLU A 362 8.62 -7.57 -5.04
C GLU A 362 7.60 -7.42 -3.90
N GLU A 363 8.03 -6.86 -2.76
CA GLU A 363 7.16 -6.59 -1.62
C GLU A 363 6.12 -5.52 -1.92
N ASN A 364 6.54 -4.36 -2.45
CA ASN A 364 5.61 -3.29 -2.80
C ASN A 364 4.62 -3.74 -3.88
N VAL A 365 5.09 -4.53 -4.86
CA VAL A 365 4.24 -5.11 -5.90
C VAL A 365 3.21 -6.08 -5.29
N ASP A 366 3.66 -6.96 -4.39
CA ASP A 366 2.79 -7.93 -3.72
C ASP A 366 1.72 -7.25 -2.86
N LYS A 367 2.14 -6.28 -2.03
CA LYS A 367 1.25 -5.48 -1.20
C LYS A 367 0.23 -4.72 -2.03
N THR A 368 0.67 -4.09 -3.13
CA THR A 368 -0.21 -3.37 -4.06
C THR A 368 -1.28 -4.28 -4.66
N ILE A 369 -0.89 -5.45 -5.16
CA ILE A 369 -1.84 -6.40 -5.76
C ILE A 369 -2.82 -6.91 -4.71
N LYS A 370 -2.37 -7.22 -3.49
CA LYS A 370 -3.23 -7.67 -2.40
C LYS A 370 -4.27 -6.61 -2.01
N ILE A 371 -3.87 -5.35 -1.85
CA ILE A 371 -4.78 -4.24 -1.56
C ILE A 371 -5.83 -4.11 -2.67
N CYS A 372 -5.42 -4.10 -3.94
CA CYS A 372 -6.35 -3.98 -5.05
C CYS A 372 -7.26 -5.21 -5.19
N SER A 373 -6.76 -6.41 -4.92
CA SER A 373 -7.56 -7.64 -4.91
C SER A 373 -8.60 -7.61 -3.79
N GLU A 374 -8.25 -7.07 -2.63
CA GLU A 374 -9.19 -6.88 -1.53
C GLU A 374 -10.30 -5.88 -1.90
N ILE A 375 -9.95 -4.74 -2.49
CA ILE A 375 -10.93 -3.75 -2.98
C ILE A 375 -11.88 -4.42 -3.99
N ALA A 376 -11.32 -5.12 -4.96
CA ALA A 376 -12.05 -5.83 -6.01
C ALA A 376 -13.07 -6.82 -5.41
N ARG A 377 -12.60 -7.68 -4.50
CA ARG A 377 -13.43 -8.67 -3.80
C ARG A 377 -14.55 -8.04 -2.96
N ARG A 378 -14.26 -6.96 -2.23
CA ARG A 378 -15.25 -6.28 -1.36
C ARG A 378 -16.33 -5.56 -2.15
N LEU A 379 -16.02 -5.13 -3.37
CA LEU A 379 -16.94 -4.42 -4.26
C LEU A 379 -17.58 -5.31 -5.33
N ASP A 380 -17.26 -6.61 -5.34
CA ASP A 380 -17.70 -7.57 -6.35
C ASP A 380 -17.43 -7.09 -7.79
N ILE A 381 -16.22 -6.58 -8.00
CA ILE A 381 -15.70 -6.15 -9.30
C ILE A 381 -14.39 -6.86 -9.60
N TRP A 382 -14.02 -6.92 -10.87
CA TRP A 382 -12.77 -7.46 -11.34
C TRP A 382 -11.61 -6.49 -11.06
N ILE A 383 -10.45 -6.99 -10.62
CA ILE A 383 -9.28 -6.16 -10.27
C ILE A 383 -8.82 -5.19 -11.37
N ARG A 384 -9.08 -5.49 -12.65
CA ARG A 384 -8.75 -4.56 -13.76
C ARG A 384 -9.57 -3.27 -13.70
N VAL A 385 -10.78 -3.30 -13.15
CA VAL A 385 -11.58 -2.09 -12.89
C VAL A 385 -10.85 -1.22 -11.87
N VAL A 386 -10.33 -1.84 -10.80
CA VAL A 386 -9.57 -1.15 -9.75
C VAL A 386 -8.30 -0.50 -10.34
N ASP A 387 -7.53 -1.28 -11.08
CA ASP A 387 -6.34 -0.83 -11.79
C ASP A 387 -6.65 0.34 -12.75
N MET A 388 -7.66 0.20 -13.61
CA MET A 388 -8.03 1.21 -14.60
C MET A 388 -8.40 2.56 -13.95
N VAL A 389 -9.17 2.51 -12.88
CA VAL A 389 -9.58 3.70 -12.12
C VAL A 389 -8.38 4.38 -11.48
N PHE A 390 -7.49 3.64 -10.81
CA PHE A 390 -6.29 4.24 -10.22
C PHE A 390 -5.30 4.74 -11.27
N VAL A 391 -5.09 4.03 -12.38
CA VAL A 391 -4.25 4.50 -13.50
C VAL A 391 -4.79 5.81 -14.05
N ALA A 392 -6.09 5.90 -14.33
CA ALA A 392 -6.71 7.12 -14.84
C ALA A 392 -6.60 8.29 -13.86
N PHE A 393 -6.68 8.03 -12.56
CA PHE A 393 -6.48 9.02 -11.51
C PHE A 393 -5.03 9.55 -11.46
N CYS A 394 -4.04 8.72 -11.80
CA CYS A 394 -2.63 9.00 -11.57
C CYS A 394 -1.81 9.34 -12.82
N GLN A 395 -2.32 9.12 -14.02
CA GLN A 395 -1.57 9.36 -15.26
C GLN A 395 -1.73 10.78 -15.82
N GLU A 396 -0.65 11.37 -16.32
CA GLU A 396 -0.66 12.75 -16.83
C GLU A 396 -1.58 12.95 -18.03
N GLY A 397 -1.62 11.98 -18.95
CA GLY A 397 -2.41 12.05 -20.18
C GLY A 397 -3.90 11.75 -20.02
N GLY A 398 -4.38 11.58 -18.80
CA GLY A 398 -5.76 11.13 -18.55
C GLY A 398 -6.05 9.77 -19.18
N ASN A 399 -7.31 9.44 -19.42
CA ASN A 399 -7.74 8.19 -20.01
C ASN A 399 -8.90 8.44 -20.99
N ASN A 400 -8.67 8.22 -22.29
CA ASN A 400 -9.67 8.48 -23.33
C ASN A 400 -10.88 7.53 -23.28
N ASP A 401 -10.69 6.30 -22.82
CA ASP A 401 -11.78 5.33 -22.68
C ASP A 401 -12.75 5.75 -21.58
N LEU A 402 -12.22 6.32 -20.49
CA LEU A 402 -13.00 6.90 -19.40
C LEU A 402 -13.38 8.37 -19.63
N GLY A 403 -12.99 8.99 -20.74
CA GLY A 403 -13.28 10.41 -21.00
C GLY A 403 -12.59 11.38 -20.03
N ILE A 404 -11.46 10.98 -19.44
CA ILE A 404 -10.64 11.77 -18.51
C ILE A 404 -9.52 12.44 -19.30
N GLU A 405 -9.42 13.76 -19.29
CA GLU A 405 -8.38 14.46 -20.05
C GLU A 405 -7.02 14.46 -19.35
N LYS A 406 -7.01 14.61 -18.01
CA LYS A 406 -5.79 14.64 -17.19
C LYS A 406 -6.08 14.01 -15.84
N GLY A 407 -5.15 13.19 -15.35
CA GLY A 407 -5.21 12.68 -13.99
C GLY A 407 -5.08 13.79 -12.93
N ILE A 408 -5.36 13.42 -11.69
CA ILE A 408 -5.32 14.30 -10.51
C ILE A 408 -4.05 14.06 -9.71
N CYS A 409 -3.72 12.80 -9.36
CA CYS A 409 -2.55 12.43 -8.57
C CYS A 409 -1.34 12.06 -9.47
N THR A 410 -1.01 12.97 -10.39
CA THR A 410 0.10 12.81 -11.35
C THR A 410 1.46 13.09 -10.69
N SER A 411 2.55 13.10 -11.46
CA SER A 411 3.86 13.56 -10.99
C SER A 411 3.77 14.95 -10.33
N THR A 412 3.00 15.86 -10.94
CA THR A 412 2.64 17.20 -10.45
C THR A 412 1.15 17.22 -10.03
N PRO A 413 0.83 16.79 -8.80
CA PRO A 413 -0.55 16.52 -8.41
C PRO A 413 -1.38 17.79 -8.26
N LYS A 414 -2.65 17.71 -8.65
CA LYS A 414 -3.65 18.78 -8.45
C LYS A 414 -4.31 18.63 -7.09
N CYS A 415 -3.52 18.71 -6.01
CA CYS A 415 -3.99 18.40 -4.65
C CYS A 415 -5.25 19.18 -4.25
N ASN A 416 -5.39 20.43 -4.69
CA ASN A 416 -6.57 21.25 -4.37
C ASN A 416 -7.90 20.65 -4.85
N ASN A 417 -7.89 19.88 -5.95
CA ASN A 417 -9.05 19.17 -6.51
C ASN A 417 -9.03 17.66 -6.20
N CYS A 418 -8.16 17.20 -5.30
CA CYS A 418 -8.03 15.79 -4.95
C CYS A 418 -9.10 15.39 -3.92
N PRO A 419 -9.88 14.32 -4.15
CA PRO A 419 -10.87 13.84 -3.19
C PRO A 419 -10.20 13.16 -1.98
N LEU A 420 -8.92 12.83 -2.10
CA LEU A 420 -8.19 12.06 -1.09
C LEU A 420 -7.42 12.93 -0.09
N LYS A 421 -7.65 14.25 -0.02
CA LYS A 421 -6.89 15.13 0.88
C LYS A 421 -6.86 14.64 2.33
N GLY A 422 -7.99 14.13 2.84
CA GLY A 422 -8.10 13.62 4.21
C GLY A 422 -7.39 12.28 4.46
N TYR A 423 -7.03 11.57 3.39
CA TYR A 423 -6.33 10.28 3.45
C TYR A 423 -4.84 10.40 3.03
N CYS A 424 -4.47 11.49 2.35
CA CYS A 424 -3.22 11.60 1.63
C CYS A 424 -2.10 12.14 2.51
N GLN A 425 -1.23 11.25 2.97
CA GLN A 425 -0.01 11.62 3.70
C GLN A 425 0.84 12.64 2.96
N TYR A 426 0.99 12.55 1.63
CA TYR A 426 1.74 13.54 0.85
C TYR A 426 1.12 14.95 0.86
N TYR A 427 -0.19 15.07 1.03
CA TYR A 427 -0.86 16.38 1.09
C TYR A 427 -0.85 16.97 2.49
N ILE A 428 -1.08 16.11 3.48
CA ILE A 428 -1.05 16.46 4.90
C ILE A 428 0.41 16.81 5.28
N MET A 429 1.38 16.13 4.66
CA MET A 429 2.82 16.15 4.92
C MET A 429 3.61 16.33 3.60
N PRO A 430 3.56 17.51 2.95
CA PRO A 430 4.33 17.73 1.73
C PRO A 430 5.84 17.61 2.02
N PRO A 431 6.61 16.96 1.13
CA PRO A 431 8.04 16.70 1.34
C PRO A 431 8.89 17.96 1.37
#